data_AF-A0A7S4VSW4-F1
#
_entry.id   AF-A0A7S4VSW4-F1
#
_cell.length_a   1.000
_cell.length_b   1.000
_cell.length_c   1.000
_cell.angle_alpha   90.00
_cell.angle_beta   90.00
_cell.angle_gamma   90.00
#
_symmetry.space_group_name_H-M   'P 1'
#
loop_
_entity.id
_entity.type
_entity.pdbx_description
1 polymer ?
#
loop_
_entity_poly.entity_id
_entity_poly.type
_entity_poly.pdbx_seq_one_letter_code
_entity_poly.pdbx_strand_id
1 'polypeptide(L)'
;MTAVSKIMGSPEPSGGEVVLTARAKEVSVQMIVDIHTFMLEELQKFVREFADIQDKSKYDMKTVGVLSQAVLDSKVAEKYNLVSEDMEGAVMSNKGSLVQDMKFMQTHMEMQQVMSGFLGAAM
;
A
#
# COMPACT_ATOMS: atom_id res chain seq x y z
N MET A 1 -0.66 -5.17 -1.92
CA MET A 1 -1.23 -4.24 -2.95
C MET A 1 -2.57 -4.71 -3.54
N THR A 2 -3.56 -5.10 -2.72
CA THR A 2 -4.83 -5.65 -3.22
C THR A 2 -5.99 -4.64 -3.19
N ALA A 3 -6.02 -3.77 -2.18
CA ALA A 3 -7.13 -2.84 -1.98
C ALA A 3 -7.18 -1.69 -3.01
N VAL A 4 -6.06 -1.07 -3.38
CA VAL A 4 -6.12 0.08 -4.30
C VAL A 4 -6.32 -0.34 -5.76
N SER A 5 -5.82 -1.51 -6.17
CA SER A 5 -6.18 -2.10 -7.47
C SER A 5 -7.68 -2.40 -7.57
N LYS A 6 -8.35 -2.73 -6.44
CA LYS A 6 -9.82 -2.83 -6.33
C LYS A 6 -10.54 -1.47 -6.28
N ILE A 7 -9.82 -0.38 -5.96
CA ILE A 7 -10.38 0.98 -6.04
C ILE A 7 -10.49 1.43 -7.49
N MET A 8 -9.46 1.18 -8.28
CA MET A 8 -9.33 1.68 -9.66
C MET A 8 -9.86 0.71 -10.74
N GLY A 9 -10.14 -0.56 -10.38
CA GLY A 9 -10.81 -1.54 -11.24
C GLY A 9 -12.34 -1.50 -11.16
N SER A 10 -13.00 -2.10 -12.17
CA SER A 10 -14.47 -2.23 -12.29
C SER A 10 -15.13 -2.68 -10.98
N PRO A 11 -16.34 -2.18 -10.66
CA PRO A 11 -17.03 -2.55 -9.43
C PRO A 11 -17.47 -4.02 -9.51
N GLU A 12 -16.77 -4.92 -8.84
CA GLU A 12 -17.33 -6.25 -8.56
C GLU A 12 -18.35 -6.14 -7.42
N PRO A 13 -19.51 -6.82 -7.54
CA PRO A 13 -20.58 -6.76 -6.56
C PRO A 13 -20.22 -7.63 -5.36
N SER A 14 -19.50 -7.07 -4.38
CA SER A 14 -19.32 -7.73 -3.09
C SER A 14 -20.49 -7.37 -2.16
N GLY A 15 -21.57 -8.14 -2.28
CA GLY A 15 -22.73 -8.13 -1.38
C GLY A 15 -22.44 -8.81 -0.03
N GLY A 16 -21.38 -8.40 0.65
CA GLY A 16 -21.10 -8.75 2.03
C GLY A 16 -20.76 -7.49 2.80
N GLU A 17 -21.45 -7.23 3.92
CA GLU A 17 -21.05 -6.17 4.86
C GLU A 17 -19.57 -6.36 5.20
N VAL A 18 -18.73 -5.44 4.74
CA VAL A 18 -17.34 -5.36 5.21
C VAL A 18 -17.45 -4.99 6.68
N VAL A 19 -17.34 -5.99 7.57
CA VAL A 19 -17.32 -5.75 9.01
C VAL A 19 -16.02 -5.03 9.32
N LEU A 20 -16.06 -3.70 9.24
CA LEU A 20 -14.95 -2.85 9.61
C LEU A 20 -14.64 -3.08 11.07
N THR A 21 -13.37 -3.35 11.37
CA THR A 21 -12.89 -3.34 12.74
C THR A 21 -13.17 -1.97 13.37
N ALA A 22 -13.25 -1.90 14.70
CA ALA A 22 -13.45 -0.63 15.38
C ALA A 22 -12.35 0.39 15.00
N ARG A 23 -11.13 -0.08 14.76
CA ARG A 23 -9.98 0.72 14.33
C ARG A 23 -10.15 1.25 12.91
N ALA A 24 -10.57 0.42 11.95
CA ALA A 24 -10.82 0.86 10.57
C ALA A 24 -11.84 2.01 10.48
N LYS A 25 -12.82 2.05 11.41
CA LYS A 25 -13.83 3.12 11.47
C LYS A 25 -13.28 4.45 12.01
N GLU A 26 -12.20 4.41 12.79
CA GLU A 26 -11.53 5.59 13.35
C GLU A 26 -10.55 6.23 12.35
N VAL A 27 -10.18 5.51 11.29
CA VAL A 27 -9.24 5.99 10.28
C VAL A 27 -9.91 7.00 9.35
N SER A 28 -9.44 8.25 9.43
CA SER A 28 -9.89 9.35 8.56
C SER A 28 -9.21 9.30 7.18
N VAL A 29 -9.82 9.95 6.18
CA VAL A 29 -9.22 10.14 4.84
C VAL A 29 -7.79 10.70 4.94
N GLN A 30 -7.58 11.72 5.78
CA GLN A 30 -6.26 12.32 5.96
C GLN A 30 -5.24 11.32 6.53
N MET A 31 -5.67 10.49 7.48
CA MET A 31 -4.82 9.43 8.05
C MET A 31 -4.45 8.38 6.99
N ILE A 32 -5.37 8.02 6.09
CA ILE A 32 -5.09 7.12 4.96
C ILE A 32 -4.03 7.72 4.04
N VAL A 33 -4.16 9.01 3.71
CA VAL A 33 -3.19 9.75 2.89
C VAL A 33 -1.82 9.74 3.56
N ASP A 34 -1.75 10.06 4.85
CA ASP A 34 -0.48 10.11 5.58
C ASP A 34 0.19 8.74 5.69
N ILE A 35 -0.60 7.67 5.87
CA ILE A 35 -0.09 6.29 5.86
C ILE A 35 0.43 5.92 4.47
N HIS A 36 -0.27 6.29 3.39
CA HIS A 36 0.21 6.04 2.03
C HIS A 36 1.48 6.83 1.71
N THR A 37 1.59 8.08 2.18
CA THR A 37 2.82 8.87 2.03
C THR A 37 3.98 8.20 2.78
N PHE A 38 3.75 7.76 4.02
CA PHE A 38 4.77 7.04 4.79
C PHE A 38 5.19 5.72 4.13
N MET A 39 4.23 4.94 3.61
CA MET A 39 4.53 3.71 2.87
C MET A 39 5.37 3.99 1.62
N LEU A 40 5.11 5.09 0.90
CA LEU A 40 5.90 5.48 -0.27
C LEU A 40 7.35 5.82 0.13
N GLU A 41 7.54 6.59 1.21
CA GLU A 41 8.87 6.94 1.73
C GLU A 41 9.66 5.68 2.12
N GLU A 42 9.03 4.75 2.84
CA GLU A 42 9.67 3.51 3.26
C GLU A 42 9.92 2.56 2.08
N LEU A 43 9.05 2.54 1.06
CA LEU A 43 9.26 1.76 -0.15
C LEU A 43 10.47 2.31 -0.92
N GLN A 44 10.54 3.63 -1.12
CA GLN A 44 11.69 4.25 -1.77
C GLN A 44 12.98 3.98 -1.00
N LYS A 45 12.93 3.99 0.34
CA LYS A 45 14.06 3.61 1.19
C LYS A 45 14.47 2.16 0.98
N PHE A 46 13.51 1.23 0.99
CA PHE A 46 13.76 -0.19 0.72
C PHE A 46 14.42 -0.40 -0.65
N VAL A 47 13.92 0.28 -1.69
CA VAL A 47 14.49 0.19 -3.05
C VAL A 47 15.92 0.69 -3.10
N ARG A 48 16.23 1.81 -2.42
CA ARG A 48 17.60 2.33 -2.31
C ARG A 48 18.51 1.35 -1.58
N GLU A 49 18.07 0.85 -0.43
CA GLU A 49 18.84 -0.12 0.37
C GLU A 49 19.10 -1.41 -0.43
N PHE A 50 18.09 -1.93 -1.13
CA PHE A 50 18.27 -3.10 -2.01
C PHE A 50 19.22 -2.82 -3.18
N ALA A 51 19.20 -1.61 -3.74
CA ALA A 51 20.09 -1.24 -4.82
C ALA A 51 21.57 -1.23 -4.40
N ASP A 52 21.85 -0.96 -3.13
CA ASP A 52 23.21 -0.93 -2.56
C ASP A 52 23.72 -2.31 -2.12
N ILE A 53 22.87 -3.34 -2.11
CA ILE A 53 23.26 -4.72 -1.77
C ILE A 53 24.18 -5.29 -2.86
N GLN A 54 25.36 -5.76 -2.44
CA GLN A 54 26.26 -6.54 -3.31
C GLN A 54 25.58 -7.86 -3.69
N ASP A 55 25.83 -8.33 -4.91
CA ASP A 55 25.22 -9.56 -5.44
C ASP A 55 23.68 -9.55 -5.49
N LYS A 56 23.03 -8.38 -5.55
CA LYS A 56 21.56 -8.28 -5.60
C LYS A 56 20.89 -9.09 -6.73
N SER A 57 21.62 -9.38 -7.79
CA SER A 57 21.19 -10.26 -8.89
C SER A 57 21.00 -11.72 -8.50
N LYS A 58 21.50 -12.15 -7.33
CA LYS A 58 21.30 -13.51 -6.79
C LYS A 58 19.95 -13.69 -6.11
N TYR A 59 19.24 -12.62 -5.77
CA TYR A 59 17.95 -12.72 -5.11
C TYR A 59 16.83 -12.94 -6.12
N ASP A 60 15.88 -13.80 -5.77
CA ASP A 60 14.64 -13.96 -6.51
C ASP A 60 13.74 -12.73 -6.29
N MET A 61 13.40 -12.03 -7.38
CA MET A 61 12.71 -10.76 -7.28
C MET A 61 11.25 -10.88 -6.82
N LYS A 62 10.62 -12.05 -7.02
CA LYS A 62 9.29 -12.33 -6.47
C LYS A 62 9.33 -12.39 -4.96
N THR A 63 10.31 -13.10 -4.41
CA THR A 63 10.55 -13.20 -2.96
C THR A 63 10.86 -11.84 -2.37
N VAL A 64 11.74 -11.06 -3.00
CA VAL A 64 12.05 -9.69 -2.56
C VAL A 64 10.81 -8.79 -2.61
N GLY A 65 9.94 -8.95 -3.61
CA GLY A 65 8.67 -8.21 -3.70
C GLY A 65 7.68 -8.57 -2.59
N VAL A 66 7.57 -9.85 -2.22
CA VAL A 66 6.75 -10.26 -1.06
C VAL A 66 7.33 -9.71 0.24
N LEU A 67 8.66 -9.77 0.40
CA LEU A 67 9.34 -9.23 1.58
C LEU A 67 9.20 -7.72 1.69
N SER A 68 9.26 -6.97 0.58
CA SER A 68 9.08 -5.52 0.62
C SER A 68 7.69 -5.15 1.13
N GLN A 69 6.64 -5.86 0.69
CA GLN A 69 5.28 -5.68 1.22
C GLN A 69 5.21 -6.01 2.71
N ALA A 70 5.77 -7.14 3.15
CA ALA A 70 5.76 -7.53 4.56
C ALA A 70 6.49 -6.52 5.46
N VAL A 71 7.60 -5.96 4.99
CA VAL A 71 8.34 -4.90 5.69
C VAL A 71 7.51 -3.62 5.80
N LEU A 72 6.83 -3.21 4.72
CA LEU A 72 5.95 -2.04 4.74
C LEU A 72 4.79 -2.23 5.69
N ASP A 73 4.09 -3.37 5.63
CA ASP A 73 2.97 -3.69 6.51
C ASP A 73 3.41 -3.68 7.98
N SER A 74 4.57 -4.27 8.29
CA SER A 74 5.13 -4.26 9.64
C SER A 74 5.44 -2.85 10.14
N LYS A 75 5.93 -1.96 9.28
CA LYS A 75 6.24 -0.56 9.64
C LYS A 75 4.98 0.27 9.86
N VAL A 76 3.94 0.03 9.07
CA VAL A 76 2.62 0.66 9.27
C VAL A 76 2.02 0.20 10.59
N ALA A 77 2.08 -1.11 10.87
CA ALA A 77 1.60 -1.67 12.13
C ALA A 77 2.34 -1.07 13.34
N GLU A 78 3.67 -0.95 13.26
CA GLU A 78 4.47 -0.33 14.33
C GLU A 78 4.12 1.16 14.55
N LYS A 79 4.01 1.94 13.46
CA LYS A 79 3.85 3.40 13.55
C LYS A 79 2.42 3.85 13.84
N TYR A 80 1.42 3.16 13.29
CA TYR A 80 0.01 3.57 13.35
C TYR A 80 -0.85 2.63 14.19
N ASN A 81 -0.30 1.50 14.65
CA ASN A 81 -1.03 0.48 15.41
C ASN A 81 -2.28 -0.02 14.64
N LEU A 82 -2.10 -0.23 13.33
CA LEU A 82 -3.12 -0.73 12.40
C LEU A 82 -2.60 -1.99 11.70
N VAL A 83 -3.46 -2.99 11.58
CA VAL A 83 -3.14 -4.18 10.75
C VAL A 83 -3.61 -3.96 9.31
N SER A 84 -3.13 -4.80 8.38
CA SER A 84 -3.47 -4.68 6.96
C SER A 84 -4.98 -4.72 6.71
N GLU A 85 -5.73 -5.54 7.46
CA GLU A 85 -7.21 -5.60 7.38
C GLU A 85 -7.89 -4.27 7.78
N ASP A 86 -7.35 -3.56 8.78
CA ASP A 86 -7.89 -2.26 9.19
C ASP A 86 -7.73 -1.23 8.08
N MET A 87 -6.55 -1.25 7.44
CA MET A 87 -6.22 -0.37 6.32
C MET A 87 -7.08 -0.66 5.09
N GLU A 88 -7.24 -1.93 4.72
CA GLU A 88 -8.10 -2.30 3.58
C GLU A 88 -9.55 -1.87 3.82
N GLY A 89 -10.08 -2.10 5.03
CA GLY A 89 -11.41 -1.66 5.42
C GLY A 89 -11.57 -0.14 5.34
N ALA A 90 -10.66 0.61 5.96
CA ALA A 90 -10.69 2.08 5.97
C ALA A 90 -10.63 2.67 4.56
N VAL A 91 -9.78 2.12 3.70
CA VAL A 91 -9.63 2.55 2.31
C VAL A 91 -10.92 2.27 1.50
N MET A 92 -11.55 1.12 1.70
CA MET A 92 -12.82 0.79 1.03
C MET A 92 -13.97 1.68 1.47
N SER A 93 -14.08 1.97 2.77
CA SER A 93 -15.13 2.85 3.30
C SER A 93 -14.99 4.30 2.88
N ASN A 94 -13.75 4.75 2.65
CA ASN A 94 -13.44 6.13 2.26
C ASN A 94 -13.18 6.29 0.76
N LYS A 95 -13.42 5.25 -0.05
CA LYS A 95 -13.08 5.21 -1.49
C LYS A 95 -13.56 6.44 -2.26
N GLY A 96 -14.79 6.88 -2.02
CA GLY A 96 -15.37 8.05 -2.70
C GLY A 96 -14.60 9.35 -2.46
N SER A 97 -14.14 9.57 -1.24
CA SER A 97 -13.36 10.75 -0.87
C SER A 97 -11.89 10.63 -1.29
N LEU A 98 -11.31 9.42 -1.23
CA LEU A 98 -9.91 9.18 -1.61
C LEU A 98 -9.66 9.40 -3.09
N VAL A 99 -10.60 9.00 -3.96
CA VAL A 99 -10.47 9.22 -5.42
C VAL A 99 -10.49 10.71 -5.78
N GLN A 100 -11.09 11.56 -4.95
CA GLN A 100 -11.10 13.01 -5.13
C GLN A 100 -9.88 13.70 -4.50
N ASP A 101 -9.14 13.01 -3.64
CA ASP A 101 -7.96 13.55 -2.98
C ASP A 101 -6.75 13.46 -3.93
N MET A 102 -6.28 14.61 -4.42
CA MET A 102 -5.16 14.67 -5.36
C MET A 102 -3.87 14.10 -4.76
N LYS A 103 -3.64 14.30 -3.45
CA LYS A 103 -2.42 13.82 -2.79
C LYS A 103 -2.45 12.30 -2.65
N PHE A 104 -3.60 11.72 -2.32
CA PHE A 104 -3.80 10.27 -2.34
C PHE A 104 -3.49 9.70 -3.73
N MET A 105 -4.11 10.27 -4.77
CA MET A 105 -3.95 9.81 -6.14
C MET A 105 -2.50 9.90 -6.61
N GLN A 106 -1.83 11.02 -6.35
CA GLN A 106 -0.42 11.21 -6.66
C GLN A 106 0.46 10.18 -5.94
N THR A 107 0.30 10.06 -4.62
CA THR A 107 1.08 9.12 -3.80
C THR A 107 0.87 7.69 -4.28
N HIS A 108 -0.36 7.33 -4.64
CA HIS A 108 -0.67 6.02 -5.18
C HIS A 108 0.02 5.76 -6.52
N MET A 109 -0.03 6.71 -7.46
CA MET A 109 0.65 6.59 -8.75
C MET A 109 2.16 6.47 -8.59
N GLU A 110 2.75 7.28 -7.71
CA GLU A 110 4.19 7.20 -7.41
C GLU A 110 4.56 5.84 -6.81
N MET A 111 3.75 5.31 -5.89
CA MET A 111 3.98 3.99 -5.31
C MET A 111 3.92 2.88 -6.38
N GLN A 112 2.94 2.93 -7.28
CA GLN A 112 2.85 1.98 -8.40
C GLN A 112 4.08 2.07 -9.32
N GLN A 113 4.53 3.29 -9.62
CA GLN A 113 5.70 3.52 -10.46
C GLN A 113 6.98 2.97 -9.79
N VAL A 114 7.17 3.22 -8.49
CA VAL A 114 8.33 2.70 -7.75
C VAL A 114 8.29 1.17 -7.68
N MET A 115 7.15 0.57 -7.36
CA MET A 115 7.00 -0.90 -7.33
C MET A 115 7.26 -1.53 -8.71
N SER A 116 6.70 -0.98 -9.79
CA SER A 116 6.86 -1.49 -11.14
C SER A 116 8.29 -1.35 -11.65
N GLY A 117 8.94 -0.22 -11.37
CA GLY A 117 10.36 -0.03 -11.66
C GLY A 117 11.26 -0.97 -10.84
N PHE A 118 10.88 -1.24 -9.60
CA PHE A 118 11.64 -2.10 -8.69
C PHE A 118 11.56 -3.58 -9.04
N LEU A 119 10.37 -4.10 -9.32
CA LEU A 119 10.14 -5.51 -9.61
C LEU A 119 10.39 -5.86 -11.09
N GLY A 120 10.67 -4.84 -11.93
CA GLY A 120 10.55 -4.94 -13.37
C GLY A 120 9.09 -5.11 -13.78
N ALA A 121 8.79 -5.00 -15.07
CA ALA A 121 7.43 -5.13 -15.64
C ALA A 121 6.81 -6.55 -15.51
N ALA A 122 7.17 -7.31 -14.47
CA ALA A 122 6.68 -8.64 -14.15
C ALA A 122 5.74 -8.59 -12.93
N MET A 123 4.59 -7.95 -13.13
CA MET A 123 3.30 -8.43 -12.63
C MET A 123 2.31 -8.42 -13.78
#